data_AF-A0A8H9MBB1-F1
#
_entry.id   AF-A0A8H9MBB1-F1
#
_cell.length_a   1.000
_cell.length_b   1.000
_cell.length_c   1.000
_cell.angle_alpha   90.00
_cell.angle_beta   90.00
_cell.angle_gamma   90.00
#
_symmetry.space_group_name_H-M   'P 1'
#
loop_
_entity.id
_entity.type
_entity.pdbx_description
1 polymer ?
#
loop_
_entity_poly.entity_id
_entity_poly.type
_entity_poly.pdbx_seq_one_letter_code
_entity_poly.pdbx_strand_id
1 'polypeptide(L)'
;MRDIAAKIHSIAAQGKHLALYVSPRFDFLPIEAQRYDEPLLPYGRLILDATEPYLGAIVFDLAAYAQFGAAGTVALERSIRLFSETTLTIIDGPLVDPAYAAVLDDLSFGPDAITITGDLWDTLVPNARMIVTTGRGFRDVERCDLNIGGATFKLAGSALLEAARSLDFRESLGTAAAAFLGR
;
A
#
# COMPACT_ATOMS: atom_id res chain seq x y z
N MET A 1 14.94 -10.66 11.24
CA MET A 1 13.88 -10.96 10.25
C MET A 1 12.54 -10.61 10.88
N ARG A 2 11.74 -9.72 10.27
CA ARG A 2 10.43 -9.30 10.80
C ARG A 2 9.47 -10.50 10.76
N ASP A 3 8.76 -10.77 11.85
CA ASP A 3 7.74 -11.81 11.93
C ASP A 3 6.43 -11.29 11.33
N ILE A 4 6.23 -11.58 10.04
CA ILE A 4 5.05 -11.12 9.28
C ILE A 4 3.77 -11.79 9.79
N ALA A 5 3.84 -13.06 10.22
CA ALA A 5 2.68 -13.75 10.75
C ALA A 5 2.21 -13.08 12.05
N ALA A 6 3.12 -12.78 12.98
CA ALA A 6 2.78 -12.05 14.21
C ALA A 6 2.19 -10.66 13.91
N LYS A 7 2.74 -9.95 12.92
CA LYS A 7 2.23 -8.64 12.47
C LYS A 7 0.80 -8.74 11.94
N ILE A 8 0.48 -9.71 11.09
CA ILE A 8 -0.87 -9.96 10.56
C ILE A 8 -1.86 -10.20 11.70
N HIS A 9 -1.51 -11.07 12.65
CA HIS A 9 -2.37 -11.37 13.80
C HIS A 9 -2.61 -10.14 14.67
N SER A 10 -1.58 -9.33 14.91
CA SER A 10 -1.71 -8.08 15.67
C SER A 10 -2.67 -7.09 15.01
N ILE A 11 -2.54 -6.89 13.70
CA ILE A 11 -3.41 -6.01 12.91
C ILE A 11 -4.86 -6.50 12.93
N ALA A 12 -5.07 -7.80 12.74
CA ALA A 12 -6.39 -8.42 12.80
C ALA A 12 -7.03 -8.27 14.20
N ALA A 13 -6.25 -8.46 15.27
CA ALA A 13 -6.72 -8.29 16.64
C ALA A 13 -7.13 -6.84 16.98
N GLN A 14 -6.54 -5.84 16.30
CA GLN A 14 -6.92 -4.43 16.40
C GLN A 14 -8.19 -4.07 15.60
N GLY A 15 -8.77 -5.02 14.85
CA GLY A 15 -9.97 -4.76 14.03
C GLY A 15 -9.71 -3.84 12.84
N LYS A 16 -8.45 -3.77 12.39
CA LYS A 16 -8.01 -3.01 11.22
C LYS A 16 -8.22 -3.86 9.95
N HIS A 17 -9.30 -3.58 9.22
CA HIS A 17 -9.75 -4.38 8.07
C HIS A 17 -9.68 -3.64 6.74
N LEU A 18 -9.23 -2.39 6.71
CA LEU A 18 -9.08 -1.64 5.47
C LEU A 18 -7.74 -1.98 4.81
N ALA A 19 -7.75 -2.24 3.51
CA ALA A 19 -6.57 -2.13 2.67
C ALA A 19 -6.74 -0.96 1.70
N LEU A 20 -5.68 -0.19 1.47
CA LEU A 20 -5.70 0.92 0.51
C LEU A 20 -4.71 0.68 -0.63
N TYR A 21 -5.19 0.79 -1.86
CA TYR A 21 -4.33 0.84 -3.04
C TYR A 21 -3.97 2.28 -3.38
N VAL A 22 -2.68 2.61 -3.32
CA VAL A 22 -2.16 3.96 -3.50
C VAL A 22 -1.38 4.03 -4.81
N SER A 23 -1.99 4.68 -5.80
CA SER A 23 -1.43 4.98 -7.12
C SER A 23 -1.41 6.49 -7.31
N PRO A 24 -0.36 7.19 -6.82
CA PRO A 24 -0.33 8.63 -6.82
C PRO A 24 -0.30 9.19 -8.25
N ARG A 25 -1.08 10.23 -8.50
CA ARG A 25 -1.07 11.00 -9.74
C ARG A 25 -0.94 12.47 -9.43
N PHE A 26 -0.05 13.17 -10.12
CA PHE A 26 0.26 14.58 -9.84
C PHE A 26 -1.00 15.47 -9.87
N ASP A 27 -1.88 15.22 -10.82
CA ASP A 27 -3.14 15.92 -11.02
C ASP A 27 -4.20 15.64 -9.96
N PHE A 28 -4.00 14.66 -9.07
CA PHE A 28 -4.94 14.25 -8.01
C PHE A 28 -4.40 14.36 -6.58
N LEU A 29 -3.15 14.80 -6.38
CA LEU A 29 -2.62 15.01 -5.04
C LEU A 29 -3.43 16.10 -4.30
N PRO A 30 -3.65 15.96 -2.99
CA PRO A 30 -4.33 16.97 -2.20
C PRO A 30 -3.48 18.25 -2.11
N ILE A 31 -4.14 19.41 -2.01
CA ILE A 31 -3.47 20.71 -2.05
C ILE A 31 -2.46 20.87 -0.91
N GLU A 32 -2.73 20.23 0.23
CA GLU A 32 -1.88 20.20 1.42
C GLU A 32 -0.54 19.52 1.14
N ALA A 33 -0.52 18.47 0.31
CA ALA A 33 0.69 17.78 -0.11
C ALA A 33 1.44 18.53 -1.21
N GLN A 34 0.73 19.21 -2.11
CA GLN A 34 1.33 19.98 -3.21
C GLN A 34 2.14 21.22 -2.77
N ARG A 35 2.08 21.60 -1.49
CA ARG A 35 2.88 22.71 -0.93
C ARG A 35 4.37 22.39 -0.80
N TYR A 36 4.72 21.12 -0.89
CA TYR A 36 6.09 20.64 -0.77
C TYR A 36 6.66 20.33 -2.16
N ASP A 37 7.97 20.53 -2.33
CA ASP A 37 8.67 20.23 -3.58
C ASP A 37 8.59 18.74 -3.95
N GLU A 38 8.60 17.85 -2.94
CA GLU A 38 8.33 16.42 -3.05
C GLU A 38 6.99 16.14 -2.33
N PRO A 39 5.88 15.95 -3.07
CA PRO A 39 4.55 15.91 -2.48
C PRO A 39 4.08 14.50 -2.07
N LEU A 40 4.77 13.42 -2.44
CA LEU A 40 4.31 12.05 -2.23
C LEU A 40 4.49 11.59 -0.77
N LEU A 41 5.59 11.94 -0.10
CA LEU A 41 5.75 11.60 1.31
C LEU A 41 4.76 12.35 2.21
N PRO A 42 4.54 13.68 2.04
CA PRO A 42 3.44 14.37 2.72
C PRO A 42 2.07 13.75 2.44
N TYR A 43 1.82 13.33 1.20
CA TYR A 43 0.59 12.63 0.84
C TYR A 43 0.43 11.30 1.60
N GLY A 44 1.48 10.48 1.68
CA GLY A 44 1.49 9.26 2.49
C GLY A 44 1.19 9.52 3.97
N ARG A 45 1.73 10.61 4.54
CA ARG A 45 1.43 11.02 5.92
C ARG A 45 -0.05 11.38 6.10
N LEU A 46 -0.63 12.14 5.17
CA LEU A 46 -2.05 12.48 5.21
C LEU A 46 -2.95 11.24 5.16
N ILE A 47 -2.60 10.25 4.33
CA ILE A 47 -3.31 8.97 4.27
C ILE A 47 -3.23 8.24 5.61
N LEU A 48 -2.03 8.07 6.16
CA LEU A 48 -1.84 7.38 7.44
C LEU A 48 -2.65 8.07 8.53
N ASP A 49 -2.48 9.37 8.70
CA ASP A 49 -3.12 10.17 9.73
C ASP A 49 -4.66 10.16 9.66
N ALA A 50 -5.23 9.92 8.48
CA ALA A 50 -6.68 9.80 8.26
C ALA A 50 -7.22 8.39 8.49
N THR A 51 -6.39 7.36 8.30
CA THR A 51 -6.86 5.97 8.15
C THR A 51 -6.25 4.98 9.14
N GLU A 52 -5.25 5.38 9.93
CA GLU A 52 -4.54 4.56 10.90
C GLU A 52 -5.45 3.71 11.82
N PRO A 53 -6.60 4.20 12.31
CA PRO A 53 -7.53 3.40 13.13
C PRO A 53 -8.13 2.19 12.42
N TYR A 54 -8.12 2.17 11.09
CA TYR A 54 -8.80 1.18 10.24
C TYR A 54 -7.84 0.42 9.33
N LEU A 55 -6.68 0.99 9.03
CA LEU A 55 -5.76 0.58 7.98
C LEU A 55 -4.92 -0.63 8.40
N GLY A 56 -5.27 -1.80 7.87
CA GLY A 56 -4.54 -3.04 8.07
C GLY A 56 -3.48 -3.32 7.01
N ALA A 57 -3.70 -2.87 5.76
CA ALA A 57 -2.72 -2.99 4.69
C ALA A 57 -2.69 -1.76 3.79
N ILE A 58 -1.54 -1.51 3.17
CA ILE A 58 -1.36 -0.50 2.14
C ILE A 58 -0.59 -1.12 0.98
N VAL A 59 -1.11 -0.92 -0.22
CA VAL A 59 -0.56 -1.43 -1.47
C VAL A 59 -0.06 -0.23 -2.27
N PHE A 60 1.23 -0.18 -2.54
CA PHE A 60 1.86 0.88 -3.30
C PHE A 60 2.05 0.44 -4.76
N ASP A 61 1.50 1.22 -5.68
CA ASP A 61 1.68 1.02 -7.12
C ASP A 61 3.08 1.45 -7.54
N LEU A 62 3.99 0.49 -7.75
CA LEU A 62 5.37 0.76 -8.13
C LEU A 62 5.47 1.60 -9.40
N ALA A 63 4.60 1.34 -10.38
CA ALA A 63 4.63 2.04 -11.66
C ALA A 63 4.24 3.52 -11.49
N ALA A 64 3.23 3.79 -10.66
CA ALA A 64 2.81 5.17 -10.37
C ALA A 64 3.90 5.96 -9.63
N TYR A 65 4.56 5.38 -8.63
CA TYR A 65 5.70 6.05 -7.97
C TYR A 65 6.87 6.25 -8.94
N ALA A 66 7.16 5.28 -9.81
CA ALA A 66 8.26 5.39 -10.78
C ALA A 66 8.08 6.53 -11.80
N GLN A 67 6.85 6.98 -12.08
CA GLN A 67 6.59 8.13 -12.96
C GLN A 67 7.22 9.43 -12.45
N PHE A 68 7.49 9.53 -11.14
CA PHE A 68 8.15 10.68 -10.52
C PHE A 68 9.69 10.52 -10.49
N GLY A 69 10.22 9.53 -11.19
CA GLY A 69 11.65 9.25 -11.27
C GLY A 69 12.26 8.93 -9.90
N ALA A 70 13.50 9.37 -9.68
CA ALA A 70 14.23 9.11 -8.43
C ALA A 70 13.50 9.65 -7.19
N ALA A 71 12.82 10.80 -7.31
CA ALA A 71 12.05 11.37 -6.20
C ALA A 71 10.91 10.43 -5.78
N GLY A 72 10.22 9.82 -6.73
CA GLY A 72 9.17 8.83 -6.47
C GLY A 72 9.70 7.55 -5.83
N THR A 73 10.85 7.06 -6.29
CA THR A 73 11.53 5.91 -5.67
C THR A 73 11.87 6.19 -4.20
N VAL A 74 12.46 7.36 -3.91
CA VAL A 74 12.80 7.76 -2.53
C VAL A 74 11.53 7.94 -1.69
N ALA A 75 10.48 8.53 -2.24
CA ALA A 75 9.21 8.69 -1.55
C ALA A 75 8.54 7.35 -1.23
N LEU A 76 8.61 6.37 -2.14
CA LEU A 76 8.09 5.02 -1.91
C LEU A 76 8.84 4.33 -0.76
N GLU A 77 10.17 4.37 -0.77
CA GLU A 77 11.00 3.81 0.31
C GLU A 77 10.63 4.41 1.67
N ARG A 78 10.52 5.75 1.73
CA ARG A 78 10.15 6.46 2.96
C ARG A 78 8.72 6.19 3.39
N SER A 79 7.80 6.04 2.43
CA SER A 79 6.41 5.68 2.69
C SER A 79 6.33 4.27 3.28
N ILE A 80 7.05 3.29 2.74
CA ILE A 80 7.07 1.94 3.32
C ILE A 80 7.52 1.99 4.78
N ARG A 81 8.60 2.72 5.08
CA ARG A 81 9.05 2.91 6.48
C ARG A 81 7.98 3.57 7.34
N LEU A 82 7.33 4.62 6.84
CA LEU A 82 6.25 5.37 7.51
C LEU A 82 5.08 4.46 7.95
N PHE A 83 4.68 3.50 7.12
CA PHE A 83 3.55 2.60 7.41
C PHE A 83 3.96 1.30 8.12
N SER A 84 5.23 0.93 8.06
CA SER A 84 5.72 -0.41 8.43
C SER A 84 5.50 -0.82 9.89
N GLU A 85 5.32 0.13 10.82
CA GLU A 85 5.11 -0.18 12.24
C GLU A 85 3.71 -0.74 12.53
N THR A 86 2.69 -0.24 11.84
CA THR A 86 1.28 -0.50 12.18
C THR A 86 0.47 -1.13 11.06
N THR A 87 1.01 -1.19 9.85
CA THR A 87 0.28 -1.55 8.63
C THR A 87 1.11 -2.50 7.78
N LEU A 88 0.48 -3.49 7.15
CA LEU A 88 1.15 -4.35 6.16
C LEU A 88 1.44 -3.53 4.90
N THR A 89 2.71 -3.48 4.51
CA THR A 89 3.18 -2.75 3.34
C THR A 89 3.40 -3.71 2.19
N ILE A 90 2.79 -3.43 1.05
CA ILE A 90 2.83 -4.27 -0.14
C ILE A 90 3.26 -3.39 -1.30
N ILE A 91 4.21 -3.84 -2.10
CA ILE A 91 4.47 -3.21 -3.40
C ILE A 91 3.76 -4.02 -4.48
N ASP A 92 2.88 -3.36 -5.22
CA ASP A 92 2.34 -3.90 -6.46
C ASP A 92 3.20 -3.48 -7.65
N GLY A 93 3.66 -4.46 -8.42
CA GLY A 93 4.29 -4.22 -9.71
C GLY A 93 4.22 -5.46 -10.59
N PRO A 94 4.27 -5.32 -11.93
CA PRO A 94 4.38 -6.45 -12.84
C PRO A 94 5.80 -7.03 -12.80
N LEU A 95 6.21 -7.55 -11.64
CA LEU A 95 7.51 -8.15 -11.42
C LEU A 95 7.51 -9.55 -12.05
N VAL A 96 8.28 -9.69 -13.13
CA VAL A 96 8.33 -10.88 -13.98
C VAL A 96 9.62 -11.68 -13.86
N ASP A 97 10.55 -11.25 -12.99
CA ASP A 97 11.88 -11.87 -12.85
C ASP A 97 12.28 -12.06 -11.38
N PRO A 98 12.94 -13.17 -10.99
CA PRO A 98 13.39 -13.39 -9.62
C PRO A 98 14.38 -12.34 -9.10
N ALA A 99 15.11 -11.64 -9.97
CA ALA A 99 16.01 -10.55 -9.57
C ALA A 99 15.30 -9.43 -8.81
N TYR A 100 13.98 -9.28 -9.00
CA TYR A 100 13.18 -8.33 -8.24
C TYR A 100 12.99 -8.72 -6.77
N ALA A 101 13.41 -9.91 -6.34
CA ALA A 101 13.48 -10.27 -4.92
C ALA A 101 14.31 -9.26 -4.09
N ALA A 102 15.28 -8.59 -4.71
CA ALA A 102 16.09 -7.55 -4.05
C ALA A 102 15.26 -6.36 -3.53
N VAL A 103 14.04 -6.16 -4.05
CA VAL A 103 13.09 -5.15 -3.54
C VAL A 103 12.67 -5.44 -2.09
N LEU A 104 12.62 -6.72 -1.71
CA LEU A 104 12.26 -7.18 -0.35
C LEU A 104 13.37 -6.97 0.68
N ASP A 105 14.59 -6.64 0.26
CA ASP A 105 15.70 -6.39 1.17
C ASP A 105 15.41 -5.16 2.04
N ASP A 106 15.69 -5.26 3.35
CA ASP A 106 15.50 -4.17 4.30
C ASP A 106 16.45 -2.97 4.01
N LEU A 107 17.53 -3.18 3.25
CA LEU A 107 18.43 -2.15 2.72
C LEU A 107 17.95 -1.52 1.40
N SER A 108 16.97 -2.13 0.74
CA SER A 108 16.27 -1.60 -0.43
C SER A 108 14.97 -0.93 0.00
N PHE A 109 13.82 -1.35 -0.52
CA PHE A 109 12.51 -0.85 -0.10
C PHE A 109 12.00 -1.52 1.18
N GLY A 110 12.28 -2.82 1.36
CA GLY A 110 11.89 -3.60 2.53
C GLY A 110 10.39 -3.66 2.85
N PRO A 111 9.47 -3.85 1.87
CA PRO A 111 8.05 -4.05 2.17
C PRO A 111 7.82 -5.41 2.84
N ASP A 112 6.64 -5.60 3.43
CA ASP A 112 6.24 -6.89 4.00
C ASP A 112 5.90 -7.92 2.90
N ALA A 113 5.43 -7.45 1.74
CA ALA A 113 5.01 -8.29 0.61
C ALA A 113 5.24 -7.60 -0.75
N ILE A 114 5.25 -8.41 -1.81
CA ILE A 114 5.19 -7.97 -3.21
C ILE A 114 4.11 -8.74 -3.97
N THR A 115 3.58 -8.15 -5.03
CA THR A 115 2.85 -8.91 -6.06
C THR A 115 3.83 -9.53 -7.05
N ILE A 116 3.44 -10.68 -7.61
CA ILE A 116 4.19 -11.37 -8.65
C ILE A 116 3.22 -11.82 -9.74
N THR A 117 3.71 -11.97 -10.95
CA THR A 117 2.94 -12.54 -12.07
C THR A 117 3.56 -13.85 -12.55
N GLY A 118 2.73 -14.84 -12.87
CA GLY A 118 3.15 -16.07 -13.55
C GLY A 118 3.87 -17.09 -12.66
N ASP A 119 4.73 -17.90 -13.28
CA ASP A 119 5.38 -19.11 -12.73
C ASP A 119 6.51 -18.82 -11.72
N LEU A 120 6.69 -17.57 -11.31
CA LEU A 120 7.71 -17.14 -10.34
C LEU A 120 7.49 -17.70 -8.92
N TRP A 121 6.34 -18.31 -8.68
CA TRP A 121 5.98 -18.94 -7.41
C TRP A 121 7.11 -19.87 -6.92
N ASP A 122 7.60 -20.76 -7.77
CA ASP A 122 8.60 -21.76 -7.36
C ASP A 122 9.99 -21.15 -7.09
N THR A 123 10.28 -19.96 -7.63
CA THR A 123 11.61 -19.32 -7.51
C THR A 123 11.68 -18.29 -6.39
N LEU A 124 10.57 -17.60 -6.09
CA LEU A 124 10.54 -16.52 -5.08
C LEU A 124 10.13 -17.01 -3.69
N VAL A 125 9.42 -18.13 -3.56
CA VAL A 125 8.99 -18.69 -2.26
C VAL A 125 10.13 -18.96 -1.25
N PRO A 126 11.38 -19.29 -1.64
CA PRO A 126 12.46 -19.44 -0.66
C PRO A 126 12.86 -18.13 0.05
N ASN A 127 12.59 -16.96 -0.55
CA ASN A 127 13.03 -15.64 -0.07
C ASN A 127 11.89 -14.64 0.16
N ALA A 128 10.67 -14.94 -0.28
CA ALA A 128 9.55 -14.02 -0.19
C ALA A 128 8.94 -14.02 1.21
N ARG A 129 8.93 -12.84 1.84
CA ARG A 129 8.30 -12.64 3.16
C ARG A 129 6.78 -12.77 3.11
N MET A 130 6.14 -12.56 1.94
CA MET A 130 4.77 -12.96 1.59
C MET A 130 4.44 -12.56 0.13
N ILE A 131 3.72 -13.41 -0.61
CA ILE A 131 3.36 -13.20 -2.02
C ILE A 131 1.84 -13.07 -2.15
N VAL A 132 1.37 -11.96 -2.74
CA VAL A 132 -0.07 -11.76 -3.02
C VAL A 132 -0.35 -12.08 -4.47
N THR A 133 -1.14 -13.13 -4.73
CA THR A 133 -1.63 -13.47 -6.07
C THR A 133 -3.00 -12.84 -6.28
N THR A 134 -3.08 -11.81 -7.12
CA THR A 134 -4.34 -11.40 -7.71
C THR A 134 -4.38 -12.00 -9.11
N GLY A 135 -5.32 -12.91 -9.39
CA GLY A 135 -5.42 -13.59 -10.69
C GLY A 135 -5.60 -12.67 -11.92
N ARG A 136 -5.66 -11.34 -11.71
CA ARG A 136 -5.75 -10.30 -12.75
C ARG A 136 -4.84 -9.07 -12.49
N GLY A 137 -3.96 -9.11 -11.47
CA GLY A 137 -3.35 -7.88 -10.95
C GLY A 137 -4.36 -7.00 -10.19
N PHE A 138 -3.91 -5.94 -9.52
CA PHE A 138 -4.80 -4.94 -8.90
C PHE A 138 -5.44 -3.97 -9.93
N ARG A 139 -5.62 -4.41 -11.19
CA ARG A 139 -6.03 -3.54 -12.32
C ARG A 139 -7.51 -3.13 -12.33
N ASP A 140 -8.37 -3.80 -11.55
CA ASP A 140 -9.83 -3.54 -11.45
C ASP A 140 -10.29 -3.39 -9.98
N VAL A 141 -9.49 -2.73 -9.14
CA VAL A 141 -9.73 -2.64 -7.69
C VAL A 141 -10.67 -1.49 -7.37
N GLU A 142 -11.94 -1.61 -7.75
CA GLU A 142 -12.94 -0.70 -7.19
C GLU A 142 -13.37 -1.19 -5.80
N ARG A 143 -13.54 -2.51 -5.62
CA ARG A 143 -13.71 -3.21 -4.33
C ARG A 143 -13.33 -4.69 -4.47
N CYS A 144 -12.36 -5.17 -3.71
CA CYS A 144 -12.12 -6.62 -3.59
C CYS A 144 -11.61 -6.98 -2.19
N ASP A 145 -11.72 -8.25 -1.81
CA ASP A 145 -11.14 -8.75 -0.57
C ASP A 145 -9.69 -9.19 -0.81
N LEU A 146 -8.78 -8.65 -0.01
CA LEU A 146 -7.37 -8.98 0.02
C LEU A 146 -7.13 -10.00 1.14
N ASN A 147 -6.85 -11.25 0.75
CA ASN A 147 -6.61 -12.35 1.69
C ASN A 147 -5.11 -12.57 1.88
N ILE A 148 -4.65 -12.40 3.12
CA ILE A 148 -3.22 -12.37 3.46
C ILE A 148 -3.01 -13.12 4.76
N GLY A 149 -2.28 -14.24 4.70
CA GLY A 149 -1.90 -15.02 5.89
C GLY A 149 -3.07 -15.38 6.80
N GLY A 150 -4.25 -15.64 6.23
CA GLY A 150 -5.48 -15.96 6.97
C GLY A 150 -6.32 -14.76 7.43
N ALA A 151 -5.83 -13.53 7.25
CA ALA A 151 -6.60 -12.31 7.46
C ALA A 151 -7.22 -11.82 6.15
N THR A 152 -8.41 -11.23 6.24
CA THR A 152 -9.13 -10.61 5.12
C THR A 152 -9.23 -9.11 5.32
N PHE A 153 -8.81 -8.35 4.31
CA PHE A 153 -8.91 -6.89 4.28
C PHE A 153 -9.81 -6.46 3.13
N LYS A 154 -10.71 -5.51 3.36
CA LYS A 154 -11.49 -4.86 2.30
C LYS A 154 -10.58 -3.86 1.59
N LEU A 155 -10.23 -4.14 0.34
CA LEU A 155 -9.38 -3.29 -0.46
C LEU A 155 -10.20 -2.20 -1.15
N ALA A 156 -9.85 -0.95 -0.87
CA ALA A 156 -10.33 0.21 -1.60
C ALA A 156 -9.26 0.70 -2.59
N GLY A 157 -9.69 0.98 -3.82
CA GLY A 157 -8.85 1.53 -4.87
C GLY A 157 -8.53 3.02 -4.72
N SER A 158 -7.82 3.56 -5.72
CA SER A 158 -7.49 4.99 -5.79
C SER A 158 -8.74 5.88 -5.83
N ALA A 159 -9.88 5.37 -6.31
CA ALA A 159 -11.15 6.08 -6.32
C ALA A 159 -11.58 6.60 -4.94
N LEU A 160 -11.29 5.88 -3.85
CA LEU A 160 -11.59 6.35 -2.49
C LEU A 160 -10.73 7.58 -2.14
N LEU A 161 -9.45 7.55 -2.52
CA LEU A 161 -8.50 8.64 -2.29
C LEU A 161 -8.84 9.86 -3.16
N GLU A 162 -9.21 9.62 -4.42
CA GLU A 162 -9.61 10.66 -5.36
C GLU A 162 -10.93 11.33 -4.93
N ALA A 163 -11.90 10.56 -4.44
CA ALA A 163 -13.16 11.10 -3.93
C ALA A 163 -12.96 11.95 -2.65
N ALA A 164 -11.92 11.64 -1.87
CA ALA A 164 -11.56 12.40 -0.67
C ALA A 164 -10.78 13.69 -0.97
N ARG A 165 -10.51 14.02 -2.25
CA ARG A 165 -9.77 15.20 -2.69
C ARG A 165 -10.57 16.49 -2.49
N SER A 166 -10.73 16.89 -1.24
CA SER A 166 -11.30 18.17 -0.82
C SER A 166 -10.21 19.08 -0.27
N LEU A 167 -10.59 20.28 0.21
CA LEU A 167 -9.69 21.19 0.94
C LEU A 167 -9.26 20.63 2.31
N ASP A 168 -10.02 19.68 2.84
CA ASP A 168 -9.81 19.02 4.12
C ASP A 168 -9.63 17.52 3.86
N PHE A 169 -8.59 17.17 3.10
CA PHE A 169 -8.39 15.81 2.57
C PHE A 169 -8.36 14.76 3.68
N ARG A 170 -7.68 15.06 4.79
CA ARG A 170 -7.55 14.14 5.93
C ARG A 170 -8.90 13.78 6.53
N GLU A 171 -9.75 14.77 6.78
CA GLU A 171 -11.09 14.55 7.36
C GLU A 171 -11.97 13.79 6.37
N SER A 172 -11.98 14.23 5.11
CA SER A 172 -12.77 13.61 4.04
C SER A 172 -12.40 12.14 3.83
N LEU A 173 -11.10 11.81 3.84
CA LEU A 173 -10.63 10.44 3.71
C LEU A 173 -10.99 9.59 4.94
N GLY A 174 -10.89 10.14 6.15
CA GLY A 174 -11.30 9.45 7.36
C GLY A 174 -12.78 9.07 7.35
N THR A 175 -13.65 10.01 6.97
CA THR A 175 -15.09 9.77 6.80
C THR A 175 -15.37 8.74 5.71
N ALA A 176 -14.71 8.86 4.55
CA ALA A 176 -14.89 7.92 3.44
C ALA A 176 -14.44 6.50 3.82
N ALA A 177 -13.34 6.37 4.55
CA ALA A 177 -12.82 5.09 5.03
C ALA A 177 -13.76 4.42 6.04
N ALA A 178 -14.31 5.18 7.00
CA ALA A 178 -15.31 4.68 7.94
C ALA A 178 -16.57 4.20 7.22
N ALA A 179 -17.12 5.03 6.31
CA ALA A 179 -18.29 4.70 5.52
C ALA A 179 -18.07 3.46 4.63
N PHE A 180 -16.88 3.32 4.03
CA PHE A 180 -16.49 2.15 3.23
C PHE A 180 -16.53 0.85 4.05
N LEU A 181 -16.17 0.91 5.33
CA LEU A 181 -16.25 -0.21 6.25
C LEU A 181 -17.65 -0.43 6.84
N GLY A 182 -18.58 0.49 6.63
CA GLY A 182 -19.93 0.47 7.22
C GLY A 182 -19.94 0.89 8.69
N ARG A 183 -19.06 1.81 9.08
CA ARG A 183 -18.94 2.40 10.42
C ARG A 183 -19.45 3.83 10.47
#